data_AF-A0A921IGH7-F1
#
_entry.id   AF-A0A921IGH7-F1
#
_cell.length_a   1.000
_cell.length_b   1.000
_cell.length_c   1.000
_cell.angle_alpha   90.00
_cell.angle_beta   90.00
_cell.angle_gamma   90.00
#
_symmetry.space_group_name_H-M   'P 1'
#
loop_
_entity.id
_entity.type
_entity.pdbx_description
1 polymer ?
#
loop_
_entity_poly.entity_id
_entity_poly.type
_entity_poly.pdbx_seq_one_letter_code
_entity_poly.pdbx_strand_id
1 'polypeptide(L)' 'MTDLEKAQKLLAAKLMPLNVVSQKSKISYDTIRQYASHPERLEKASWKKVYTLALIYDDLVSKLIK' A
#
# COMPACT_ATOMS: atom_id res chain seq x y z
N MET A 1 -1.59 -14.41 -1.75
CA MET A 1 -0.79 -13.22 -1.41
C MET A 1 -1.01 -12.87 0.05
N THR A 2 0.06 -12.67 0.80
CA THR A 2 0.04 -12.15 2.18
C THR A 2 -0.27 -10.65 2.19
N ASP A 3 -0.61 -10.09 3.36
CA ASP A 3 -0.87 -8.65 3.49
C ASP A 3 0.37 -7.79 3.20
N LEU A 4 1.56 -8.30 3.54
CA LEU A 4 2.82 -7.66 3.17
C LEU A 4 2.98 -7.59 1.65
N GLU A 5 2.77 -8.71 0.94
CA GLU A 5 2.87 -8.75 -0.52
C GLU A 5 1.84 -7.83 -1.19
N LYS A 6 0.61 -7.79 -0.66
CA LYS A 6 -0.44 -6.86 -1.14
C LYS A 6 0.00 -5.40 -0.98
N ALA A 7 0.49 -5.03 0.19
CA ALA A 7 0.95 -3.67 0.48
C ALA A 7 2.14 -3.27 -0.42
N GLN A 8 3.12 -4.17 -0.58
CA GLN A 8 4.25 -3.96 -1.48
C GLN A 8 3.79 -3.79 -2.92
N LYS A 9 2.88 -4.65 -3.41
CA LYS A 9 2.36 -4.59 -4.77
C LYS A 9 1.57 -3.31 -5.04
N LEU A 10 0.71 -2.88 -4.11
CA LEU A 10 -0.04 -1.62 -4.21
C LEU A 10 0.89 -0.45 -4.51
N LEU A 11 2.01 -0.36 -3.80
CA LEU A 11 2.94 0.76 -3.87
C LEU A 11 3.97 0.62 -4.99
N ALA A 12 4.59 -0.54 -5.14
CA ALA A 12 5.64 -0.80 -6.13
C ALA A 12 5.10 -0.81 -7.57
N ALA A 13 3.95 -1.45 -7.78
CA ALA A 13 3.28 -1.44 -9.09
C ALA A 13 2.47 -0.15 -9.33
N LYS A 14 2.47 0.79 -8.37
CA LYS A 14 1.77 2.08 -8.44
C LYS A 14 0.33 1.93 -8.93
N LEU A 15 -0.38 0.93 -8.41
CA LEU A 15 -1.75 0.62 -8.85
C LEU A 15 -2.74 1.75 -8.56
N MET A 16 -2.34 2.69 -7.71
CA MET A 16 -3.06 3.90 -7.39
C MET A 16 -2.07 5.05 -7.19
N PRO A 17 -2.44 6.31 -7.52
CA PRO A 17 -1.62 7.47 -7.21
C PRO A 17 -1.24 7.54 -5.73
N LEU A 18 0.05 7.77 -5.43
CA LEU A 18 0.58 7.73 -4.07
C LEU A 18 -0.05 8.78 -3.13
N ASN A 19 -0.50 9.91 -3.67
CA ASN A 19 -1.26 10.91 -2.93
C ASN A 19 -2.63 10.38 -2.46
N VAL A 20 -3.33 9.63 -3.31
CA VAL A 20 -4.60 8.99 -2.96
C VAL A 20 -4.37 7.89 -1.93
N VAL A 21 -3.31 7.09 -2.08
CA VAL A 21 -2.95 6.06 -1.08
C VAL A 21 -2.62 6.70 0.27
N SER A 22 -1.89 7.81 0.27
CA SER A 22 -1.59 8.59 1.49
C SER A 22 -2.86 9.08 2.18
N GLN A 23 -3.79 9.67 1.43
CA GLN A 23 -5.08 10.14 1.96
C GLN A 23 -5.92 8.99 2.55
N LYS A 24 -6.04 7.87 1.82
CA LYS A 24 -6.83 6.70 2.26
C LYS A 24 -6.23 6.01 3.49
N SER A 25 -4.91 5.83 3.50
CA SER A 25 -4.21 5.14 4.59
C SER A 25 -3.94 6.03 5.81
N LYS A 26 -4.09 7.35 5.66
CA LYS A 26 -3.65 8.37 6.64
C LYS A 26 -2.15 8.28 6.98
N ILE A 27 -1.36 7.70 6.07
CA ILE A 27 0.10 7.66 6.15
C ILE A 27 0.64 8.85 5.36
N SER A 28 1.67 9.53 5.87
CA SER A 28 2.24 10.71 5.17
C SER A 28 2.71 10.35 3.77
N TYR A 29 2.57 11.30 2.84
CA TYR A 29 2.96 11.11 1.45
C TYR A 29 4.44 10.72 1.33
N ASP A 30 5.32 11.35 2.11
CA ASP A 30 6.74 11.02 2.12
C ASP A 30 7.01 9.57 2.53
N THR A 31 6.29 9.07 3.54
CA THR A 31 6.39 7.67 3.96
C THR A 31 5.92 6.73 2.85
N ILE A 32 4.77 7.03 2.22
CA ILE A 32 4.26 6.24 1.10
C ILE A 32 5.24 6.26 -0.08
N ARG A 33 5.83 7.41 -0.39
CA ARG A 33 6.84 7.56 -1.44
C ARG A 33 8.10 6.76 -1.13
N GLN A 34 8.55 6.75 0.12
CA GLN A 34 9.68 5.93 0.55
C GLN A 34 9.37 4.44 0.40
N TYR A 35 8.20 3.98 0.85
CA TYR A 35 7.79 2.58 0.71
C TYR A 35 7.59 2.16 -0.75
N ALA A 36 7.09 3.06 -1.61
CA ALA A 36 6.98 2.78 -3.04
C ALA A 36 8.35 2.64 -3.73
N SER A 37 9.35 3.39 -3.25
CA SER A 37 10.73 3.33 -3.77
C SER A 37 11.53 2.16 -3.18
N HIS A 38 11.16 1.74 -1.97
CA HIS A 38 11.84 0.70 -1.18
C HIS A 38 10.80 -0.20 -0.49
N PRO A 39 10.13 -1.10 -1.23
CA PRO A 39 9.03 -1.92 -0.70
C PRO A 39 9.45 -2.87 0.42
N GLU A 40 10.73 -3.26 0.47
CA GLU A 40 11.31 -4.08 1.55
C GLU A 40 11.21 -3.39 2.92
N ARG A 41 11.13 -2.05 2.97
CA ARG A 41 10.94 -1.31 4.22
C ARG A 41 9.60 -1.59 4.89
N LEU A 42 8.62 -2.11 4.17
CA LEU A 42 7.33 -2.51 4.74
C LEU A 42 7.47 -3.71 5.70
N GLU A 43 8.50 -4.55 5.56
CA GLU A 43 8.77 -5.65 6.50
C GLU A 43 9.06 -5.15 7.90
N LYS A 44 9.70 -3.98 8.00
CA LYS A 44 10.04 -3.31 9.26
C LYS A 44 8.98 -2.31 9.70
N ALA A 45 7.95 -2.08 8.89
CA ALA A 45 6.87 -1.17 9.23
C ALA A 45 5.96 -1.80 10.30
N SER A 46 5.22 -0.97 11.02
CA SER A 46 4.21 -1.51 11.95
C SER A 46 3.15 -2.29 11.19
N TRP A 47 2.73 -3.43 11.75
CA TRP A 47 1.69 -4.30 11.17
C TRP A 47 0.45 -3.51 10.73
N LYS A 48 0.01 -2.54 11.55
CA LYS A 48 -1.13 -1.67 11.24
C LYS A 48 -0.99 -0.97 9.89
N LYS A 49 0.21 -0.47 9.53
CA LYS A 49 0.45 0.20 8.24
C LYS A 49 0.36 -0.80 7.09
N VAL A 50 0.99 -1.96 7.24
CA VAL A 50 0.96 -3.05 6.23
C VAL A 50 -0.46 -3.49 5.98
N TYR A 51 -1.20 -3.81 7.03
CA TYR A 51 -2.60 -4.23 6.96
C TYR A 51 -3.49 -3.17 6.31
N THR A 52 -3.32 -1.88 6.67
CA THR A 52 -4.10 -0.78 6.05
C THR A 52 -3.86 -0.68 4.54
N LEU A 53 -2.61 -0.83 4.10
CA LEU A 53 -2.27 -0.81 2.67
C LEU A 53 -2.80 -2.06 1.95
N ALA A 54 -2.76 -3.22 2.59
CA ALA A 54 -3.35 -4.45 2.05
C ALA A 54 -4.86 -4.33 1.81
N LEU A 55 -5.60 -3.70 2.73
CA LEU A 55 -7.03 -3.45 2.55
C LEU A 55 -7.32 -2.53 1.36
N ILE A 56 -6.47 -1.51 1.12
CA ILE A 56 -6.61 -0.64 -0.05
C ILE A 56 -6.39 -1.42 -1.35
N TYR A 57 -5.43 -2.35 -1.35
CA TYR A 57 -5.22 -3.26 -2.49
C TYR A 57 -6.43 -4.14 -2.75
N ASP A 58 -6.97 -4.78 -1.71
CA ASP A 58 -8.12 -5.68 -1.84
C ASP A 58 -9.38 -4.94 -2.33
N ASP A 59 -9.63 -3.71 -1.85
CA ASP A 59 -10.72 -2.84 -2.36
C ASP A 59 -10.53 -2.49 -3.84
N LEU A 60 -9.30 -2.18 -4.26
CA LEU A 60 -8.99 -1.87 -5.65
C LEU A 60 -9.22 -3.08 -6.56
N VAL A 61 -8.70 -4.25 -6.19
CA VAL A 61 -8.86 -5.48 -6.97
C VAL A 61 -10.33 -5.90 -7.03
N SER A 62 -11.06 -5.81 -5.92
CA SER A 62 -12.49 -6.13 -5.88
C SER A 62 -13.33 -5.25 -6.81
N LYS A 63 -12.92 -4.01 -7.05
CA LYS A 63 -13.57 -3.09 -8.00
C LYS A 63 -13.23 -3.38 -9.46
N LEU A 64 -12.09 -4.00 -9.74
CA LEU A 64 -11.66 -4.34 -11.11
C LEU A 64 -12.29 -5.65 -11.60
N ILE A 65 -12.74 -6.52 -10.68
CA ILE A 65 -13.36 -7.81 -11.00
C ILE A 65 -14.89 -7.69 -11.17
N LYS A 66 -15.48 -6.55 -10.79
CA LYS A 66 -16.89 -6.22 -11.05
C LYS A 66 -17.05 -5.56 -12.41
#